data_AF-A0AAW5JMZ0-F1
#
_entry.id   AF-A0AAW5JMZ0-F1
#
_cell.length_a   1.000
_cell.length_b   1.000
_cell.length_c   1.000
_cell.angle_alpha   90.00
_cell.angle_beta   90.00
_cell.angle_gamma   90.00
#
_symmetry.space_group_name_H-M   'P 1'
#
loop_
_entity.id
_entity.type
_entity.pdbx_description
1 polymer ?
#
loop_
_entity_poly.entity_id
_entity_poly.type
_entity_poly.pdbx_seq_one_letter_code
_entity_poly.pdbx_strand_id
1 'polypeptide(L)'
;MAVNKVVYNRRTLIDLTADTVSKETLKKGFTAHQADGTMITGEFIGDDYDEIDRILTAGLTDGYKHFSDDGTIISTIDSQGRTLVKTFSNDFLTCITILTDPDGNELGRTVRSFSDNSSTIITTDSKGQKLVKKFSNNMLNMEAVLTDAAGKELARLTKVFSADGKDITSTVVYGK
;
A
#
# COMPACT_ATOMS: atom_id res chain seq x y z
N MET A 1 42.12 4.98 -1.26
CA MET A 1 42.03 3.63 -1.86
C MET A 1 41.26 2.78 -0.87
N ALA A 2 40.14 2.21 -1.28
CA ALA A 2 39.31 1.39 -0.40
C ALA A 2 40.02 0.06 -0.07
N VAL A 3 39.76 -0.47 1.13
CA VAL A 3 40.30 -1.76 1.58
C VAL A 3 39.16 -2.77 1.60
N ASN A 4 39.24 -3.79 0.77
CA ASN A 4 38.21 -4.83 0.66
C ASN A 4 38.60 -6.15 1.32
N LYS A 5 39.87 -6.32 1.69
CA LYS A 5 40.38 -7.54 2.31
C LYS A 5 41.52 -7.23 3.27
N VAL A 6 41.45 -7.80 4.48
CA VAL A 6 42.48 -7.67 5.52
C VAL A 6 42.90 -9.06 5.96
N VAL A 7 44.19 -9.36 5.84
CA VAL A 7 44.80 -10.62 6.30
C VAL A 7 45.87 -10.30 7.34
N TYR A 8 45.77 -10.93 8.50
CA TYR A 8 46.74 -10.78 9.59
C TYR A 8 47.15 -12.16 10.11
N ASN A 9 48.45 -12.39 10.27
CA ASN A 9 49.01 -13.66 10.73
C ASN A 9 48.42 -14.89 9.99
N ARG A 10 48.33 -14.81 8.66
CA ARG A 10 47.73 -15.83 7.77
C ARG A 10 46.23 -16.11 8.00
N ARG A 11 45.54 -15.28 8.79
CA ARG A 11 44.09 -15.35 8.98
C ARG A 11 43.40 -14.15 8.32
N THR A 12 42.40 -14.42 7.52
CA THR A 12 41.53 -13.39 6.97
C THR A 12 40.66 -12.80 8.08
N LEU A 13 40.75 -11.50 8.28
CA LEU A 13 39.96 -10.76 9.27
C LEU A 13 38.73 -10.10 8.63
N ILE A 14 38.90 -9.58 7.41
CA ILE A 14 37.84 -8.97 6.60
C ILE A 14 38.01 -9.48 5.17
N ASP A 15 36.92 -9.88 4.54
CA ASP A 15 36.88 -10.24 3.12
C ASP A 15 35.52 -9.87 2.53
N LEU A 16 35.48 -8.74 1.84
CA LEU A 16 34.28 -8.24 1.19
C LEU A 16 34.12 -8.79 -0.23
N THR A 17 35.06 -9.61 -0.72
CA THR A 17 35.07 -10.02 -2.15
C THR A 17 33.83 -10.79 -2.62
N ALA A 18 33.05 -11.35 -1.68
CA ALA A 18 31.79 -12.03 -1.96
C ALA A 18 30.55 -11.12 -1.85
N ASP A 19 30.70 -9.87 -1.40
CA ASP A 19 29.56 -8.96 -1.21
C ASP A 19 28.96 -8.55 -2.55
N THR A 20 27.64 -8.65 -2.65
CA THR A 20 26.87 -8.32 -3.86
C THR A 20 26.02 -7.07 -3.69
N VAL A 21 26.19 -6.34 -2.60
CA VAL A 21 25.40 -5.12 -2.33
C VAL A 21 25.73 -4.04 -3.35
N SER A 22 24.70 -3.39 -3.86
CA SER A 22 24.79 -2.29 -4.80
C SER A 22 23.96 -1.12 -4.30
N LYS A 23 24.14 0.07 -4.87
CA LYS A 23 23.33 1.23 -4.49
C LYS A 23 21.84 0.98 -4.71
N GLU A 24 21.52 0.31 -5.81
CA GLU A 24 20.15 0.03 -6.26
C GLU A 24 19.45 -1.04 -5.43
N THR A 25 20.20 -1.83 -4.66
CA THR A 25 19.67 -2.91 -3.79
C THR A 25 19.72 -2.57 -2.31
N LEU A 26 20.49 -1.55 -1.93
CA LEU A 26 20.62 -1.07 -0.56
C LEU A 26 19.56 0.01 -0.26
N LYS A 27 18.81 -0.17 0.84
CA LYS A 27 17.75 0.77 1.26
C LYS A 27 18.26 2.21 1.32
N LYS A 28 17.48 3.15 0.78
CA LYS A 28 17.83 4.57 0.72
C LYS A 28 18.27 5.13 2.07
N GLY A 29 19.42 5.81 2.07
CA GLY A 29 20.00 6.46 3.27
C GLY A 29 20.85 5.56 4.16
N PHE A 30 20.88 4.24 3.93
CA PHE A 30 21.81 3.33 4.61
C PHE A 30 23.15 3.29 3.90
N THR A 31 24.23 3.03 4.63
CA THR A 31 25.57 2.85 4.05
C THR A 31 26.04 1.41 4.16
N ALA A 32 26.76 0.95 3.14
CA ALA A 32 27.42 -0.36 3.10
C ALA A 32 28.74 -0.25 2.32
N HIS A 33 29.50 -1.35 2.23
CA HIS A 33 30.69 -1.42 1.38
C HIS A 33 30.46 -2.42 0.25
N GLN A 34 30.94 -2.10 -0.95
CA GLN A 34 30.94 -3.02 -2.08
C GLN A 34 32.09 -4.03 -1.98
N ALA A 35 32.14 -5.00 -2.89
CA ALA A 35 33.21 -5.99 -2.94
C ALA A 35 34.62 -5.41 -3.19
N ASP A 36 34.71 -4.20 -3.71
CA ASP A 36 35.95 -3.43 -3.86
C ASP A 36 36.27 -2.58 -2.61
N GLY A 37 35.45 -2.66 -1.58
CA GLY A 37 35.57 -1.92 -0.32
C GLY A 37 35.11 -0.48 -0.41
N THR A 38 34.57 -0.03 -1.54
CA THR A 38 34.03 1.33 -1.69
C THR A 38 32.77 1.46 -0.85
N MET A 39 32.72 2.49 0.01
CA MET A 39 31.50 2.81 0.75
C MET A 39 30.45 3.37 -0.21
N ILE A 40 29.24 2.83 -0.14
CA ILE A 40 28.08 3.26 -0.91
C ILE A 40 26.96 3.69 0.03
N THR A 41 26.14 4.63 -0.44
CA THR A 41 24.86 4.96 0.16
C THR A 41 23.76 4.37 -0.71
N GLY A 42 22.76 3.76 -0.07
CA GLY A 42 21.63 3.14 -0.74
C GLY A 42 20.77 4.13 -1.50
N GLU A 43 20.25 3.66 -2.63
CA GLU A 43 19.30 4.34 -3.51
C GLU A 43 18.01 3.52 -3.66
N PHE A 44 17.97 2.27 -3.17
CA PHE A 44 16.78 1.43 -3.21
C PHE A 44 15.65 2.06 -2.38
N ILE A 45 14.67 2.60 -3.09
CA ILE A 45 13.37 2.95 -2.56
C ILE A 45 12.51 1.72 -2.85
N GLY A 46 12.62 0.69 -2.00
CA GLY A 46 11.88 -0.54 -2.22
C GLY A 46 10.41 -0.27 -2.09
N ASP A 47 9.66 -0.31 -3.20
CA ASP A 47 8.23 -0.02 -3.33
C ASP A 47 7.61 0.64 -2.08
N ASP A 48 8.10 1.82 -1.68
CA ASP A 48 7.55 2.53 -0.52
C ASP A 48 6.06 2.86 -0.78
N TYR A 49 5.65 2.83 -2.06
CA TYR A 49 4.27 2.88 -2.50
C TYR A 49 3.43 1.66 -2.13
N ASP A 50 4.01 0.45 -2.06
CA ASP A 50 3.32 -0.71 -1.48
C ASP A 50 3.16 -0.52 0.03
N GLU A 51 4.13 0.10 0.71
CA GLU A 51 3.97 0.44 2.12
C GLU A 51 2.87 1.49 2.31
N ILE A 52 2.85 2.56 1.52
CA ILE A 52 1.81 3.60 1.58
C ILE A 52 0.43 3.00 1.30
N ASP A 53 0.24 2.27 0.19
CA ASP A 53 -1.04 1.65 -0.15
C ASP A 53 -1.47 0.61 0.90
N ARG A 54 -0.51 -0.14 1.47
CA ARG A 54 -0.75 -1.05 2.58
C ARG A 54 -1.19 -0.30 3.83
N ILE A 55 -0.55 0.81 4.21
CA ILE A 55 -0.94 1.63 5.37
C ILE A 55 -2.32 2.25 5.13
N LEU A 56 -2.58 2.79 3.94
CA LEU A 56 -3.89 3.34 3.60
C LEU A 56 -5.01 2.30 3.69
N THR A 57 -4.70 1.03 3.36
CA THR A 57 -5.66 -0.08 3.39
C THR A 57 -5.81 -0.70 4.77
N ALA A 58 -4.70 -1.07 5.41
CA ALA A 58 -4.65 -1.84 6.65
C ALA A 58 -4.49 -0.99 7.91
N GLY A 59 -4.01 0.25 7.77
CA GLY A 59 -3.66 1.15 8.87
C GLY A 59 -2.19 1.09 9.27
N LEU A 60 -1.81 2.01 10.16
CA LEU A 60 -0.52 1.97 10.87
C LEU A 60 -0.52 0.81 11.87
N THR A 61 0.65 0.18 12.06
CA THR A 61 0.84 -0.99 12.92
C THR A 61 1.01 -0.66 14.40
N ASP A 62 1.32 0.60 14.70
CA ASP A 62 1.50 1.19 16.02
C ASP A 62 0.79 2.57 16.06
N GLY A 63 0.93 3.25 17.21
CA GLY A 63 0.21 4.49 17.47
C GLY A 63 -1.16 4.28 18.11
N TYR A 64 -1.68 5.34 18.73
CA TYR A 64 -3.01 5.35 19.31
C TYR A 64 -4.03 5.86 18.30
N LYS A 65 -5.20 5.22 18.29
CA LYS A 65 -6.35 5.67 17.49
C LYS A 65 -7.12 6.72 18.28
N HIS A 66 -7.32 7.87 17.66
CA HIS A 66 -8.19 8.93 18.16
C HIS A 66 -9.45 8.97 17.30
N PHE A 67 -10.60 9.16 17.96
CA PHE A 67 -11.89 9.31 17.33
C PHE A 67 -12.41 10.71 17.66
N SER A 68 -12.97 11.42 16.68
CA SER A 68 -13.69 12.66 16.96
C SER A 68 -14.98 12.39 17.73
N ASP A 69 -15.47 13.40 18.44
CA ASP A 69 -16.70 13.30 19.26
C ASP A 69 -17.93 12.91 18.45
N ASP A 70 -18.00 13.35 17.18
CA ASP A 70 -19.08 13.03 16.23
C ASP A 70 -18.85 11.71 15.45
N GLY A 71 -17.71 11.05 15.67
CA GLY A 71 -17.33 9.80 14.99
C GLY A 71 -16.97 9.94 13.51
N THR A 72 -16.93 11.16 12.96
CA THR A 72 -16.63 11.38 11.53
C THR A 72 -15.14 11.33 11.20
N ILE A 73 -14.26 11.42 12.19
CA ILE A 73 -12.81 11.39 12.00
C ILE A 73 -12.18 10.32 12.88
N ILE A 74 -11.29 9.52 12.27
CA ILE A 74 -10.39 8.62 12.98
C ILE A 74 -8.96 8.99 12.59
N SER A 75 -8.11 9.34 13.55
CA SER A 75 -6.69 9.62 13.30
C SER A 75 -5.78 8.67 14.06
N THR A 76 -4.58 8.45 13.54
CA THR A 76 -3.52 7.66 14.19
C THR A 76 -2.19 8.29 13.85
N ILE A 77 -1.32 8.44 14.86
CA ILE A 77 0.06 8.92 14.68
C ILE A 77 0.98 7.79 15.15
N ASP A 78 1.87 7.33 14.28
CA ASP A 78 2.82 6.27 14.63
C ASP A 78 4.05 6.81 15.40
N SER A 79 4.93 5.90 15.83
CA SER A 79 6.18 6.26 16.51
C SER A 79 7.16 7.07 15.65
N GLN A 80 6.96 7.11 14.33
CA GLN A 80 7.76 7.89 13.38
C GLN A 80 7.16 9.27 13.11
N GLY A 81 5.98 9.58 13.67
CA GLY A 81 5.29 10.86 13.47
C GLY A 81 4.44 10.92 12.20
N ARG A 82 4.30 9.82 11.45
CA ARG A 82 3.38 9.78 10.30
C ARG A 82 1.96 9.79 10.80
N THR A 83 1.09 10.54 10.13
CA THR A 83 -0.31 10.68 10.52
C THR A 83 -1.23 10.04 9.49
N LEU A 84 -2.07 9.11 9.92
CA LEU A 84 -3.13 8.52 9.11
C LEU A 84 -4.48 9.07 9.57
N VAL A 85 -5.20 9.74 8.69
CA VAL A 85 -6.54 10.30 8.97
C VAL A 85 -7.58 9.64 8.08
N LYS A 86 -8.65 9.12 8.67
CA LYS A 86 -9.87 8.69 7.99
C LYS A 86 -10.97 9.70 8.28
N THR A 87 -11.55 10.26 7.24
CA THR A 87 -12.67 11.21 7.31
C THR A 87 -13.88 10.59 6.64
N PHE A 88 -14.96 10.47 7.39
CA PHE A 88 -16.27 10.04 6.94
C PHE A 88 -17.14 11.26 6.66
N SER A 89 -17.78 11.28 5.51
CA SER A 89 -18.63 12.37 5.06
C SER A 89 -19.82 11.83 4.27
N ASN A 90 -20.73 12.73 3.89
CA ASN A 90 -21.94 12.39 3.14
C ASN A 90 -22.74 11.28 3.83
N ASP A 91 -23.12 11.49 5.09
CA ASP A 91 -23.83 10.49 5.92
C ASP A 91 -23.13 9.12 5.96
N PHE A 92 -21.79 9.15 6.12
CA PHE A 92 -20.91 7.97 6.12
C PHE A 92 -20.83 7.21 4.79
N LEU A 93 -21.40 7.74 3.71
CA LEU A 93 -21.31 7.15 2.37
C LEU A 93 -19.98 7.45 1.68
N THR A 94 -19.14 8.34 2.20
CA THR A 94 -17.78 8.56 1.71
C THR A 94 -16.79 8.47 2.86
N CYS A 95 -15.69 7.74 2.63
CA CYS A 95 -14.55 7.65 3.52
C CYS A 95 -13.29 8.04 2.73
N ILE A 96 -12.62 9.11 3.14
CA ILE A 96 -11.32 9.50 2.61
C ILE A 96 -10.27 9.12 3.64
N THR A 97 -9.24 8.39 3.23
CA THR A 97 -8.09 8.09 4.08
C THR A 97 -6.86 8.78 3.51
N ILE A 98 -6.14 9.56 4.33
CA ILE A 98 -4.94 10.30 3.95
C ILE A 98 -3.81 9.91 4.89
N LEU A 99 -2.64 9.59 4.34
CA LEU A 99 -1.40 9.40 5.08
C LEU A 99 -0.49 10.60 4.84
N THR A 100 0.03 11.22 5.89
CA THR A 100 1.01 12.29 5.83
C THR A 100 2.30 11.94 6.55
N ASP A 101 3.40 12.52 6.10
CA ASP A 101 4.67 12.50 6.83
C ASP A 101 4.62 13.44 8.07
N PRO A 102 5.68 13.45 8.92
CA PRO A 102 5.74 14.33 10.09
C PRO A 102 5.77 15.82 9.77
N ASP A 103 6.20 16.19 8.56
CA ASP A 103 6.21 17.58 8.07
C ASP A 103 4.83 18.02 7.54
N GLY A 104 3.87 17.09 7.46
CA GLY A 104 2.51 17.32 7.00
C GLY A 104 2.30 17.15 5.50
N ASN A 105 3.30 16.65 4.76
CA ASN A 105 3.13 16.38 3.32
C ASN A 105 2.32 15.11 3.11
N GLU A 106 1.39 15.14 2.15
CA GLU A 106 0.59 13.96 1.78
C GLU A 106 1.48 12.92 1.07
N LEU A 107 1.58 11.74 1.68
CA LEU A 107 2.25 10.58 1.12
C LEU A 107 1.32 9.79 0.21
N GLY A 108 0.02 9.77 0.52
CA GLY A 108 -0.98 9.13 -0.32
C GLY A 108 -2.39 9.20 0.25
N ARG A 109 -3.35 8.80 -0.60
CA ARG A 109 -4.77 8.91 -0.32
C ARG A 109 -5.54 7.75 -0.91
N THR A 110 -6.57 7.30 -0.21
CA THR A 110 -7.62 6.46 -0.79
C THR A 110 -8.99 7.11 -0.58
N VAL A 111 -9.88 6.93 -1.54
CA VAL A 111 -11.27 7.39 -1.45
C VAL A 111 -12.17 6.19 -1.63
N ARG A 112 -13.01 5.91 -0.65
CA ARG A 112 -14.06 4.89 -0.74
C ARG A 112 -15.42 5.56 -0.66
N SER A 113 -16.31 5.24 -1.59
CA SER A 113 -17.69 5.69 -1.55
C SER A 113 -18.68 4.55 -1.74
N PHE A 114 -19.87 4.75 -1.20
CA PHE A 114 -21.01 3.84 -1.23
C PHE A 114 -22.18 4.56 -1.88
N SER A 115 -22.96 3.87 -2.70
CA SER A 115 -24.28 4.37 -3.09
C SER A 115 -25.25 4.29 -1.90
N ASP A 116 -26.28 5.12 -1.88
CA ASP A 116 -27.25 5.19 -0.77
C ASP A 116 -27.87 3.82 -0.44
N ASN A 117 -28.14 3.01 -1.47
CA ASN A 117 -28.71 1.67 -1.32
C ASN A 117 -27.64 0.57 -1.09
N SER A 118 -26.38 0.94 -0.88
CA SER A 118 -25.22 0.04 -0.72
C SER A 118 -24.95 -0.94 -1.86
N SER A 119 -25.62 -0.78 -3.02
CA SER A 119 -25.45 -1.65 -4.18
C SER A 119 -24.15 -1.40 -4.93
N THR A 120 -23.54 -0.22 -4.79
CA THR A 120 -22.29 0.13 -5.46
C THR A 120 -21.27 0.62 -4.43
N ILE A 121 -20.07 0.08 -4.51
CA ILE A 121 -18.91 0.51 -3.73
C ILE A 121 -17.82 0.88 -4.71
N ILE A 122 -17.27 2.08 -4.55
CA ILE A 122 -16.15 2.57 -5.35
C ILE A 122 -14.97 2.76 -4.41
N THR A 123 -13.81 2.25 -4.77
CA THR A 123 -12.55 2.56 -4.08
C THR A 123 -11.55 3.07 -5.12
N THR A 124 -11.02 4.27 -4.90
CA THR A 124 -9.90 4.82 -5.65
C THR A 124 -8.65 4.73 -4.77
N ASP A 125 -7.58 4.12 -5.28
CA ASP A 125 -6.30 4.00 -4.58
C ASP A 125 -5.42 5.26 -4.73
N SER A 126 -4.22 5.25 -4.13
CA SER A 126 -3.30 6.40 -4.19
C SER A 126 -2.73 6.65 -5.59
N LYS A 127 -2.82 5.66 -6.49
CA LYS A 127 -2.38 5.71 -7.89
C LYS A 127 -3.51 6.16 -8.82
N GLY A 128 -4.71 6.41 -8.30
CA GLY A 128 -5.89 6.76 -9.07
C GLY A 128 -6.60 5.56 -9.72
N GLN A 129 -6.13 4.33 -9.49
CA GLN A 129 -6.83 3.13 -9.95
C GLN A 129 -8.15 3.01 -9.20
N LYS A 130 -9.17 2.51 -9.89
CA LYS A 130 -10.54 2.49 -9.38
C LYS A 130 -11.08 1.08 -9.39
N LEU A 131 -11.46 0.58 -8.22
CA LEU A 131 -12.21 -0.66 -8.06
C LEU A 131 -13.69 -0.32 -7.82
N VAL A 132 -14.54 -0.68 -8.78
CA VAL A 132 -16.00 -0.51 -8.69
C VAL A 132 -16.64 -1.87 -8.45
N LYS A 133 -17.26 -2.07 -7.29
CA LYS A 133 -18.06 -3.26 -6.97
C LYS A 133 -19.54 -2.92 -7.08
N LYS A 134 -20.28 -3.69 -7.87
CA LYS A 134 -21.72 -3.59 -8.01
C LYS A 134 -22.37 -4.88 -7.57
N PHE A 135 -23.37 -4.77 -6.72
CA PHE A 135 -24.20 -5.87 -6.26
C PHE A 135 -25.58 -5.75 -6.88
N SER A 136 -26.11 -6.87 -7.35
CA SER A 136 -27.41 -6.96 -8.01
C SER A 136 -28.10 -8.27 -7.66
N ASN A 137 -29.33 -8.43 -8.15
CA ASN A 137 -30.14 -9.63 -7.90
C ASN A 137 -30.26 -9.95 -6.40
N ASN A 138 -30.67 -8.96 -5.60
CA ASN A 138 -30.75 -9.08 -4.14
C ASN A 138 -29.45 -9.59 -3.49
N MET A 139 -28.31 -9.01 -3.90
CA MET A 139 -26.96 -9.37 -3.45
C MET A 139 -26.44 -10.75 -3.91
N LEU A 140 -27.18 -11.48 -4.75
CA LEU A 140 -26.73 -12.77 -5.30
C LEU A 140 -25.72 -12.64 -6.44
N ASN A 141 -25.58 -11.45 -7.03
CA ASN A 141 -24.61 -11.20 -8.08
C ASN A 141 -23.70 -10.05 -7.66
N MET A 142 -22.39 -10.23 -7.78
CA MET A 142 -21.40 -9.18 -7.59
C MET A 142 -20.49 -9.07 -8.81
N GLU A 143 -20.33 -7.86 -9.35
CA GLU A 143 -19.35 -7.54 -10.37
C GLU A 143 -18.35 -6.53 -9.78
N ALA A 144 -17.06 -6.84 -9.84
CA ALA A 144 -15.98 -5.95 -9.47
C ALA A 144 -15.12 -5.63 -10.70
N VAL A 145 -15.04 -4.36 -11.08
CA VAL A 145 -14.22 -3.89 -12.20
C VAL A 145 -13.11 -3.02 -11.66
N LEU A 146 -11.86 -3.40 -11.96
CA LEU A 146 -10.66 -2.61 -11.68
C LEU A 146 -10.26 -1.86 -12.96
N THR A 147 -10.11 -0.54 -12.87
CA THR A 147 -9.55 0.29 -13.93
C THR A 147 -8.28 0.99 -13.48
N ASP A 148 -7.38 1.28 -14.41
CA ASP A 148 -6.29 2.23 -14.16
C ASP A 148 -6.81 3.66 -14.00
N ALA A 149 -5.90 4.60 -13.74
CA ALA A 149 -6.22 6.02 -13.59
C ALA A 149 -6.77 6.67 -14.87
N ALA A 150 -6.48 6.10 -16.06
CA ALA A 150 -7.03 6.54 -17.33
C ALA A 150 -8.41 5.93 -17.64
N GLY A 151 -8.90 5.03 -16.79
CA GLY A 151 -10.17 4.33 -16.95
C GLY A 151 -10.09 3.07 -17.81
N LYS A 152 -8.89 2.61 -18.20
CA LYS A 152 -8.74 1.33 -18.88
C LYS A 152 -9.01 0.19 -17.91
N GLU A 153 -9.88 -0.74 -18.28
CA GLU A 153 -10.15 -1.95 -17.49
C GLU A 153 -8.91 -2.83 -17.42
N LEU A 154 -8.47 -3.11 -16.20
CA LEU A 154 -7.33 -3.98 -15.88
C LEU A 154 -7.80 -5.39 -15.55
N ALA A 155 -8.93 -5.52 -14.85
CA ALA A 155 -9.52 -6.79 -14.51
C ALA A 155 -11.01 -6.65 -14.15
N ARG A 156 -11.75 -7.73 -14.33
CA ARG A 156 -13.13 -7.88 -13.92
C ARG A 156 -13.33 -9.21 -13.21
N LEU A 157 -13.97 -9.17 -12.06
CA LEU A 157 -14.39 -10.34 -11.30
C LEU A 157 -15.91 -10.35 -11.23
N THR A 158 -16.51 -11.46 -11.64
CA THR A 158 -17.93 -11.73 -11.44
C THR A 158 -18.09 -12.85 -10.42
N LYS A 159 -18.93 -12.64 -9.41
CA LYS A 159 -19.36 -13.66 -8.46
C LYS A 159 -20.87 -13.85 -8.53
N VAL A 160 -21.30 -15.11 -8.49
CA VAL A 160 -22.70 -15.51 -8.38
C VAL A 160 -22.83 -16.42 -7.17
N PHE A 161 -23.69 -16.04 -6.25
CA PHE A 161 -24.02 -16.78 -5.04
C PHE A 161 -25.27 -17.62 -5.29
N SER A 162 -25.28 -18.87 -4.83
CA SER A 162 -26.51 -19.67 -4.84
C SER A 162 -27.56 -19.03 -3.94
N ALA A 163 -28.84 -19.28 -4.22
CA ALA A 163 -29.93 -18.74 -3.43
C ALA A 163 -29.90 -19.20 -1.96
N ASP A 164 -29.32 -20.37 -1.68
CA ASP A 164 -29.13 -20.89 -0.32
C ASP A 164 -27.81 -20.44 0.33
N GLY A 165 -26.99 -19.65 -0.38
CA GLY A 165 -25.74 -19.07 0.09
C GLY A 165 -24.59 -20.07 0.28
N LYS A 166 -24.75 -21.32 -0.14
CA LYS A 166 -23.72 -22.37 0.06
C LYS A 166 -22.66 -22.40 -1.02
N ASP A 167 -23.03 -22.03 -2.24
CA ASP A 167 -22.14 -22.09 -3.39
C ASP A 167 -21.85 -20.68 -3.92
N ILE A 168 -20.60 -20.49 -4.36
CA ILE A 168 -20.16 -19.25 -4.98
C ILE A 168 -19.38 -19.61 -6.23
N THR A 169 -19.88 -19.19 -7.39
CA THR A 169 -19.12 -19.23 -8.64
C THR A 169 -18.37 -17.92 -8.81
N SER A 170 -17.08 -17.98 -9.13
CA SER A 170 -16.24 -16.79 -9.36
C SER A 170 -15.54 -16.91 -10.72
N THR A 171 -15.63 -15.87 -11.54
CA THR A 171 -14.94 -15.78 -12.84
C THR A 171 -14.13 -14.48 -12.89
N VAL A 172 -12.87 -14.57 -13.30
CA VAL A 172 -11.99 -13.40 -13.49
C VAL A 172 -11.62 -13.28 -14.97
N VAL A 173 -11.72 -12.08 -15.50
CA VAL A 173 -11.26 -11.71 -16.84
C VAL A 173 -10.27 -10.57 -16.70
N TYR A 174 -9.09 -10.70 -17.28
CA TYR A 174 -8.08 -9.64 -17.30
C TYR A 174 -8.24 -8.76 -18.53
N GLY A 175 -8.03 -7.46 -18.37
CA GLY A 175 -8.02 -6.50 -19.46
C GLY A 175 -6.91 -6.79 -20.48
N LYS A 176 -7.17 -6.48 -21.75
CA LYS A 176 -6.17 -6.57 -22.83
C LYS A 176 -5.37 -5.29 -22.96
#